data_AF-A0A3A9BTV6-F1
#
_entry.id   AF-A0A3A9BTV6-F1
#
_cell.length_a   1.000
_cell.length_b   1.000
_cell.length_c   1.000
_cell.angle_alpha   90.00
_cell.angle_beta   90.00
_cell.angle_gamma   90.00
#
_symmetry.space_group_name_H-M   'P 1'
#
loop_
_entity.id
_entity.type
_entity.pdbx_description
1 polymer ?
#
loop_
_entity_poly.entity_id
_entity_poly.type
_entity_poly.pdbx_seq_one_letter_code
_entity_poly.pdbx_strand_id
1 'polypeptide(L)'
;MDWIKRLNQAIDFIDENLDGELDYEDVAGISGCPSHYFQQMFLYMTDMTLREYIRRRRLSLYALKLQKGNGKVTDIAMKYGYESSNTLQDF
;
A
#
# COMPACT_ATOMS: atom_id res chain seq x y z
N MET A 1 -5.25 16.45 -20.12
CA MET A 1 -5.41 15.71 -18.85
C MET A 1 -4.19 14.84 -18.70
N ASP A 2 -3.21 15.25 -17.91
CA ASP A 2 -1.99 14.47 -17.71
C ASP A 2 -2.26 13.38 -16.67
N TRP A 3 -2.51 12.15 -17.14
CA TRP A 3 -2.77 11.00 -16.29
C TRP A 3 -1.60 10.70 -15.35
N ILE A 4 -0.36 10.93 -15.79
CA ILE A 4 0.84 10.73 -14.98
C ILE A 4 0.81 11.65 -13.77
N LYS A 5 0.40 12.92 -13.96
CA LYS A 5 0.22 13.86 -12.84
C LYS A 5 -0.80 13.34 -11.82
N ARG A 6 -1.95 12.83 -12.28
CA ARG A 6 -3.00 12.30 -11.39
C ARG A 6 -2.55 11.03 -10.66
N LEU A 7 -1.82 10.15 -11.35
CA LEU A 7 -1.23 8.96 -10.76
C LEU A 7 -0.25 9.32 -9.65
N ASN A 8 0.64 10.28 -9.89
CA ASN A 8 1.59 10.76 -8.87
C ASN A 8 0.85 11.36 -7.67
N GLN A 9 -0.18 12.17 -7.89
CA GLN A 9 -0.99 12.72 -6.78
C GLN A 9 -1.68 11.62 -5.96
N ALA A 10 -2.18 10.56 -6.61
CA ALA A 10 -2.76 9.43 -5.90
C ALA A 10 -1.70 8.65 -5.11
N ILE A 11 -0.50 8.46 -5.68
CA ILE A 11 0.63 7.83 -5.00
C ILE A 11 1.04 8.63 -3.75
N ASP A 12 1.16 9.95 -3.87
CA ASP A 12 1.51 10.84 -2.75
C ASP A 12 0.48 10.72 -1.62
N PHE A 13 -0.81 10.77 -1.96
CA PHE A 13 -1.88 10.59 -0.98
C PHE A 13 -1.84 9.21 -0.30
N ILE A 14 -1.60 8.13 -1.06
CA ILE A 14 -1.46 6.79 -0.50
C ILE A 14 -0.31 6.77 0.52
N ASP A 15 0.84 7.31 0.14
CA ASP A 15 2.06 7.32 0.95
C ASP A 15 1.88 8.12 2.26
N GLU A 16 1.16 9.24 2.22
CA GLU A 16 0.80 10.04 3.39
C GLU A 16 -0.18 9.33 4.34
N ASN A 17 -0.99 8.40 3.84
CA ASN A 17 -2.06 7.73 4.59
C ASN A 17 -1.79 6.23 4.88
N LEU A 18 -0.55 5.74 4.67
CA LEU A 18 -0.22 4.31 4.83
C LEU A 18 -0.46 3.75 6.24
N ASP A 19 -0.36 4.59 7.27
CA ASP A 19 -0.47 4.19 8.68
C ASP A 19 -1.93 4.14 9.19
N GLY A 20 -2.88 4.61 8.39
CA GLY A 20 -4.31 4.67 8.71
C GLY A 20 -5.18 3.77 7.83
N GLU A 21 -6.49 3.91 7.96
CA GLU A 21 -7.45 3.33 7.02
C GLU A 21 -7.42 4.09 5.69
N LEU A 22 -7.43 3.35 4.58
CA LEU A 22 -7.40 3.89 3.22
C LEU A 22 -8.66 3.42 2.51
N ASP A 23 -9.53 4.34 2.12
CA ASP A 23 -10.65 4.06 1.23
C ASP A 23 -10.18 4.19 -0.23
N TYR A 24 -10.49 3.18 -1.05
CA TYR A 24 -10.16 3.21 -2.47
C TYR A 24 -10.98 4.23 -3.25
N GLU A 25 -12.10 4.70 -2.72
CA GLU A 25 -12.86 5.79 -3.31
C GLU A 25 -12.19 7.15 -3.07
N ASP A 26 -11.57 7.37 -1.91
CA ASP A 26 -10.81 8.58 -1.63
C ASP A 26 -9.58 8.69 -2.56
N VAL A 27 -8.86 7.58 -2.74
CA VAL A 27 -7.72 7.49 -3.67
C VAL A 27 -8.17 7.78 -5.11
N ALA A 28 -9.32 7.24 -5.51
CA ALA A 28 -9.87 7.43 -6.84
C ALA A 28 -10.38 8.86 -7.07
N GLY A 29 -10.93 9.51 -6.05
CA GLY A 29 -11.40 10.89 -6.08
C GLY A 29 -10.33 11.87 -6.56
N ILE A 30 -9.06 11.61 -6.24
CA ILE A 30 -7.89 12.40 -6.69
C ILE A 30 -7.73 12.35 -8.22
N SER A 31 -7.95 11.17 -8.79
CA SER A 31 -7.87 10.96 -10.23
C SER A 31 -9.07 11.52 -11.00
N GLY A 32 -10.15 11.88 -10.31
CA GLY A 32 -11.37 12.41 -10.91
C GLY A 32 -12.13 11.38 -11.75
N CYS A 33 -11.91 10.09 -11.51
CA CYS A 33 -12.63 9.00 -12.14
C CYS A 33 -13.10 7.98 -11.09
N PRO A 34 -14.10 7.13 -11.42
CA PRO A 34 -14.56 6.09 -10.52
C PRO A 34 -13.42 5.11 -10.13
N SER A 35 -13.45 4.58 -8.91
CA SER A 35 -12.35 3.76 -8.39
C SER A 35 -11.99 2.55 -9.24
N HIS A 36 -12.96 1.88 -9.86
CA HIS A 36 -12.66 0.74 -10.73
C HIS A 36 -11.82 1.16 -11.97
N TYR A 37 -12.09 2.32 -12.57
CA TYR A 37 -11.28 2.84 -13.68
C TYR A 37 -9.87 3.21 -13.20
N PHE A 38 -9.76 3.85 -12.04
CA PHE A 38 -8.47 4.18 -11.45
C PHE A 38 -7.64 2.92 -11.21
N GLN A 39 -8.22 1.89 -10.60
CA GLN A 39 -7.54 0.63 -10.31
C GLN A 39 -7.08 -0.11 -11.58
N GLN A 40 -7.89 -0.13 -12.63
CA GLN A 40 -7.51 -0.70 -13.93
C GLN A 40 -6.34 0.05 -14.55
N MET A 41 -6.40 1.37 -14.54
CA MET A 41 -5.35 2.18 -15.14
C MET A 41 -4.07 2.17 -14.31
N PHE A 42 -4.17 2.13 -12.98
CA PHE A 42 -3.03 1.91 -12.09
C PHE A 42 -2.35 0.58 -12.43
N LEU A 43 -3.11 -0.52 -12.51
CA LEU A 43 -2.58 -1.83 -12.90
C LEU A 43 -1.90 -1.79 -14.28
N TYR A 44 -2.54 -1.17 -15.27
CA TYR A 44 -1.98 -1.06 -16.63
C TYR A 44 -0.64 -0.31 -16.65
N MET A 45 -0.51 0.74 -15.84
CA MET A 45 0.67 1.61 -15.83
C MET A 45 1.81 1.09 -14.96
N THR A 46 1.50 0.43 -13.84
CA THR A 46 2.49 0.01 -12.83
C THR A 46 2.75 -1.50 -12.83
N ASP A 47 2.02 -2.26 -13.65
CA ASP A 47 2.03 -3.74 -13.69
C ASP A 47 1.78 -4.37 -12.30
N MET A 48 1.00 -3.66 -11.47
CA MET A 48 0.74 -4.04 -10.09
C MET A 48 -0.63 -3.52 -9.67
N THR A 49 -1.41 -4.35 -8.97
CA THR A 49 -2.70 -3.86 -8.44
C THR A 49 -2.49 -2.81 -7.36
N LEU A 50 -3.43 -1.86 -7.25
CA LEU A 50 -3.42 -0.84 -6.19
C LEU A 50 -3.32 -1.47 -4.78
N ARG A 51 -4.03 -2.59 -4.58
CA ARG A 51 -4.00 -3.36 -3.32
C ARG A 51 -2.60 -3.86 -3.00
N GLU A 52 -1.91 -4.46 -3.97
CA GLU A 52 -0.57 -4.99 -3.77
C GLU A 52 0.45 -3.86 -3.54
N TYR A 53 0.29 -2.74 -4.25
CA TYR A 53 1.11 -1.55 -4.03
C TYR A 53 1.00 -1.06 -2.59
N ILE A 54 -0.22 -0.82 -2.08
CA ILE A 54 -0.45 -0.37 -0.70
C ILE A 54 0.14 -1.36 0.31
N ARG A 55 -0.06 -2.67 0.09
CA ARG A 55 0.47 -3.72 0.96
C ARG A 55 2.00 -3.67 1.05
N ARG A 56 2.69 -3.53 -0.08
CA ARG A 56 4.16 -3.42 -0.14
C ARG A 56 4.67 -2.15 0.54
N ARG A 57 4.03 -1.01 0.29
CA ARG A 57 4.40 0.28 0.90
C ARG A 57 4.25 0.25 2.42
N ARG A 58 3.16 -0.32 2.94
CA ARG A 58 2.99 -0.56 4.37
C ARG A 58 4.10 -1.45 4.93
N LEU A 59 4.43 -2.56 4.28
CA LEU A 59 5.51 -3.44 4.71
C LEU A 59 6.85 -2.71 4.81
N SER A 60 7.20 -1.89 3.82
CA SER A 60 8.41 -1.07 3.83
C SER A 60 8.40 -0.05 4.99
N LEU A 61 7.27 0.61 5.23
CA LEU A 61 7.12 1.56 6.35
C LEU A 61 7.32 0.86 7.71
N TYR A 62 6.75 -0.33 7.91
CA TYR A 62 6.92 -1.09 9.14
C TYR A 62 8.35 -1.61 9.31
N ALA A 63 8.98 -2.11 8.25
CA ALA A 63 10.39 -2.51 8.29
C ALA A 63 11.29 -1.35 8.72
N LEU A 64 11.01 -0.13 8.24
CA LEU A 64 11.73 1.07 8.68
C LEU A 64 11.46 1.40 10.16
N LYS A 65 10.22 1.26 10.64
CA LYS A 65 9.85 1.46 12.06
C LYS A 65 10.53 0.43 12.97
N LEU A 66 10.68 -0.82 12.52
CA LEU A 66 11.41 -1.87 13.24
C LEU A 66 12.89 -1.54 13.40
N GLN A 67 13.56 -1.15 12.31
CA GLN A 67 14.98 -0.79 12.35
C GLN A 67 15.24 0.39 13.30
N LYS A 68 14.28 1.29 13.46
CA LYS A 68 14.34 2.43 14.38
C LYS A 68 14.02 2.07 15.84
N GLY A 69 13.80 0.80 16.17
CA GLY A 69 13.66 0.31 17.55
C GLY A 69 12.25 0.33 18.14
N ASN A 70 11.22 0.59 17.33
CA ASN A 70 9.84 0.81 17.81
C ASN A 70 8.86 -0.36 17.53
N GLY A 71 9.33 -1.59 17.29
CA GLY A 71 8.42 -2.73 17.16
C GLY A 71 9.08 -4.08 17.40
N LYS A 72 8.34 -5.01 18.00
CA LYS A 72 8.75 -6.42 18.07
C LYS A 72 8.32 -7.11 16.78
N VAL A 73 9.18 -7.95 16.22
CA VAL A 73 8.91 -8.75 15.00
C VAL A 73 7.60 -9.56 15.10
N THR A 74 7.23 -9.95 16.33
CA THR A 74 5.98 -10.66 16.66
C THR A 74 4.71 -9.85 16.36
N ASP A 75 4.75 -8.53 16.51
CA ASP A 75 3.56 -7.66 16.33
C ASP A 75 3.18 -7.54 14.84
N ILE A 76 4.16 -7.74 13.95
CA ILE A 76 3.98 -7.66 12.49
C ILE A 76 3.36 -8.93 11.93
N ALA A 77 3.77 -10.11 12.43
CA ALA A 77 3.20 -11.38 12.02
C ALA A 77 1.70 -11.47 12.38
N MET A 78 1.35 -11.06 13.60
CA MET A 78 -0.04 -11.07 14.08
C MET A 78 -0.96 -10.09 13.34
N LYS A 79 -0.49 -8.89 12.98
CA LYS A 79 -1.32 -7.87 12.30
C LYS A 79 -1.63 -8.21 10.84
N TYR A 80 -0.84 -9.09 10.21
CA TYR A 80 -0.98 -9.45 8.79
C TYR A 80 -1.40 -10.91 8.54
N GLY A 81 -1.90 -11.62 9.56
CA GLY A 81 -2.47 -12.96 9.40
C GLY A 81 -1.43 -14.08 9.30
N TYR A 82 -0.17 -13.82 9.67
CA TYR A 82 0.83 -14.87 9.88
C TYR A 82 0.69 -15.37 11.31
N GLU A 83 -0.30 -16.24 11.56
CA GLU A 83 -0.59 -16.78 12.90
C GLU A 83 0.53 -17.69 13.45
N SER A 84 1.53 -18.05 12.66
CA SER A 84 2.63 -18.88 13.15
C SER A 84 3.97 -18.50 12.53
N SER A 85 5.02 -18.62 13.37
CA SER A 85 6.44 -18.40 13.05
C SER A 85 7.00 -19.27 11.91
N ASN A 86 6.17 -20.07 11.24
CA ASN A 86 6.61 -21.14 10.34
C ASN A 86 6.58 -20.75 8.85
N THR A 87 6.16 -19.54 8.49
CA THR A 87 6.05 -19.11 7.08
C THR A 87 7.26 -18.29 6.58
N LEU A 88 8.33 -18.17 7.38
CA LEU A 88 9.55 -17.45 7.02
C LEU A 88 10.69 -18.36 6.52
N GLN A 89 10.45 -19.66 6.32
CA GLN A 89 11.48 -20.59 5.82
C GLN A 89 11.58 -20.67 4.29
N ASP A 90 10.65 -20.04 3.55
CA ASP A 90 10.62 -20.09 2.08
C ASP A 90 11.06 -18.78 1.41
N PHE A 91 11.85 -17.95 2.11
CA PHE A 91 12.57 -16.80 1.53
C PHE A 91 14.07 -17.09 1.42
#